data_AF-A0A4Y2N924-F1
#
_entry.id   AF-A0A4Y2N924-F1
#
_cell.length_a   1.000
_cell.length_b   1.000
_cell.length_c   1.000
_cell.angle_alpha   90.00
_cell.angle_beta   90.00
_cell.angle_gamma   90.00
#
_symmetry.space_group_name_H-M   'P 1'
#
loop_
_entity.id
_entity.type
_entity.pdbx_description
1 polymer ?
#
loop_
_entity_poly.entity_id
_entity_poly.type
_entity_poly.pdbx_seq_one_letter_code
_entity_poly.pdbx_strand_id
1 'polypeptide(L)'
;MIYSQDQELIQRKSALVTKLMNDNHSFLVKWSTLYTLSDDMMDYLDEELFNLGFHANENSARIEAVLEHLKVLTDRFFNDISLCIDNFRSDTDWLTKNICKCDPFHTHIWWETINQANDYPQLFNTLFTRFLKVCQMIDVVSVLLNSLSHA
;
A
#
# COMPACT_ATOMS: atom_id res chain seq x y z
N MET A 1 29.87 -15.69 40.12
CA MET A 1 28.82 -16.04 39.14
C MET A 1 28.06 -14.84 38.56
N ILE A 2 28.44 -13.58 38.84
CA ILE A 2 27.69 -12.40 38.35
C ILE A 2 27.99 -12.10 36.86
N TYR A 3 29.19 -12.41 36.38
CA TYR A 3 29.64 -12.13 35.00
C TYR A 3 28.88 -12.87 33.88
N SER A 4 28.25 -14.02 34.16
CA SER A 4 27.61 -14.81 33.10
C SER A 4 26.22 -14.28 32.71
N GLN A 5 25.48 -13.69 33.67
CA GLN A 5 24.13 -13.16 33.42
C GLN A 5 24.17 -11.85 32.62
N ASP A 6 25.15 -10.99 32.91
CA ASP A 6 25.33 -9.74 32.17
C ASP A 6 25.78 -9.98 30.72
N GLN A 7 26.66 -10.97 30.49
CA GLN A 7 27.04 -11.37 29.14
C GLN A 7 25.87 -11.95 28.34
N GLU A 8 25.03 -12.77 28.98
CA GLU A 8 23.84 -13.33 28.33
C GLU A 8 22.82 -12.23 27.98
N LEU A 9 22.62 -11.24 28.85
CA LEU A 9 21.76 -10.09 28.58
C LEU A 9 22.26 -9.26 27.40
N ILE A 10 23.57 -8.99 27.34
CA ILE A 10 24.19 -8.25 26.23
C ILE A 10 24.03 -9.01 24.91
N GLN A 11 24.23 -10.33 24.90
CA GLN A 11 24.03 -11.16 23.71
C GLN A 11 22.58 -11.13 23.23
N ARG A 12 21.61 -11.26 24.15
CA ARG A 12 20.18 -11.18 23.81
C ARG A 12 19.81 -9.83 23.22
N LYS A 13 20.28 -8.73 23.81
CA LYS A 13 20.03 -7.38 23.29
C LYS A 13 20.63 -7.17 21.90
N SER A 14 21.86 -7.64 21.69
CA SER A 14 22.54 -7.56 20.38
C SER A 14 21.81 -8.36 19.29
N ALA A 15 21.38 -9.59 19.61
CA ALA A 15 20.60 -10.41 18.70
C ALA A 15 19.26 -9.74 18.31
N LEU A 16 18.61 -9.09 19.26
CA LEU A 16 17.35 -8.41 19.05
C LEU A 16 17.50 -7.17 18.15
N VAL A 17 18.54 -6.36 18.37
CA VAL A 17 18.87 -5.23 17.47
C VAL A 17 19.12 -5.73 16.05
N THR A 18 19.85 -6.83 15.89
CA THR A 18 20.11 -7.43 14.58
C THR A 18 18.82 -7.88 13.89
N LYS A 19 17.91 -8.53 14.63
CA LYS A 19 16.59 -8.91 14.10
C LYS A 19 15.81 -7.67 13.64
N LEU A 20 15.72 -6.64 14.48
CA LEU A 20 15.00 -5.41 14.14
C LEU A 20 15.59 -4.70 12.91
N MET A 21 16.91 -4.68 12.77
CA MET A 21 17.57 -4.13 11.58
C MET A 21 17.21 -4.91 10.32
N ASN A 22 17.20 -6.24 10.39
CA ASN A 22 16.81 -7.10 9.27
C ASN A 22 15.33 -6.90 8.90
N ASP A 23 14.46 -6.84 9.89
CA ASP A 23 13.04 -6.56 9.68
C ASP A 23 12.86 -5.18 9.02
N ASN A 24 13.48 -4.14 9.57
CA ASN A 24 13.42 -2.78 9.00
C ASN A 24 13.92 -2.74 7.55
N HIS A 25 15.04 -3.41 7.25
CA HIS A 25 15.57 -3.47 5.89
C HIS A 25 14.60 -4.18 4.93
N SER A 26 14.05 -5.32 5.33
CA SER A 26 13.06 -6.05 4.53
C SER A 26 11.82 -5.19 4.25
N PHE A 27 11.36 -4.43 5.25
CA PHE A 27 10.21 -3.54 5.10
C PHE A 27 10.53 -2.34 4.19
N LEU A 28 11.70 -1.71 4.32
CA LEU A 28 12.12 -0.62 3.44
C LEU A 28 12.18 -1.03 1.96
N VAL A 29 12.66 -2.24 1.67
CA VAL A 29 12.67 -2.80 0.30
C VAL A 29 11.23 -2.96 -0.21
N LYS A 30 10.33 -3.55 0.59
CA LYS A 30 8.91 -3.70 0.23
C LYS A 30 8.24 -2.35 0.00
N TRP A 31 8.49 -1.36 0.86
CA TRP A 31 7.95 -0.01 0.71
C TRP A 31 8.34 0.62 -0.63
N SER A 32 9.61 0.55 -1.00
CA SER A 32 10.06 1.09 -2.29
C SER A 32 9.33 0.44 -3.46
N THR A 33 9.13 -0.88 -3.42
CA THR A 33 8.38 -1.60 -4.47
C THR A 33 6.93 -1.19 -4.51
N LEU A 34 6.29 -1.05 -3.35
CA LEU A 34 4.87 -0.69 -3.24
C LEU A 34 4.60 0.75 -3.68
N TYR A 35 5.51 1.67 -3.37
CA TYR A 35 5.41 3.06 -3.81
C TYR A 35 5.48 3.16 -5.34
N THR A 36 6.45 2.49 -5.96
CA THR A 36 6.52 2.43 -7.43
C THR A 36 5.27 1.80 -8.03
N LEU A 37 4.84 0.66 -7.47
CA LEU A 37 3.64 -0.03 -7.95
C LEU A 37 2.38 0.83 -7.79
N SER A 38 2.24 1.58 -6.70
CA SER A 38 1.09 2.45 -6.50
C SER A 38 1.06 3.59 -7.50
N ASP A 39 2.22 4.22 -7.77
CA ASP A 39 2.31 5.28 -8.77
C ASP A 39 1.93 4.73 -10.15
N ASP A 40 2.47 3.56 -10.55
CA ASP A 40 2.13 2.91 -11.82
C ASP A 40 0.62 2.57 -11.93
N MET A 41 0.01 2.10 -10.83
CA MET A 41 -1.44 1.80 -10.78
C MET A 41 -2.30 3.06 -10.88
N MET A 42 -1.85 4.17 -10.27
CA MET A 42 -2.54 5.45 -10.32
C MET A 42 -2.49 6.04 -11.72
N ASP A 43 -1.29 6.09 -12.32
CA ASP A 43 -1.08 6.57 -13.68
C ASP A 43 -1.91 5.79 -14.70
N TYR A 44 -1.93 4.45 -14.59
CA TYR A 44 -2.75 3.60 -15.45
C TYR A 44 -4.24 3.93 -15.35
N LEU A 45 -4.77 4.04 -14.13
CA LEU A 45 -6.20 4.30 -13.93
C LEU A 45 -6.60 5.70 -14.39
N ASP A 46 -5.74 6.71 -14.21
CA ASP A 46 -5.96 8.05 -14.72
C ASP A 46 -5.96 8.09 -16.26
N GLU A 47 -5.02 7.39 -16.91
CA GLU A 47 -4.97 7.27 -18.37
C GLU A 47 -6.22 6.59 -18.94
N GLU A 48 -6.65 5.48 -18.35
CA GLU A 48 -7.85 4.76 -18.78
C GLU A 48 -9.14 5.59 -18.59
N LEU A 49 -9.28 6.28 -17.46
CA LEU A 49 -10.42 7.18 -17.22
C LEU A 49 -10.44 8.35 -18.19
N PHE A 50 -9.27 8.92 -18.51
CA PHE A 50 -9.15 9.97 -19.51
C PHE A 50 -9.59 9.47 -20.89
N ASN A 51 -9.07 8.31 -21.33
CA ASN A 51 -9.44 7.70 -22.62
C ASN A 51 -10.95 7.44 -22.72
N LEU A 52 -11.55 6.86 -21.67
CA LEU A 52 -12.99 6.66 -21.57
C LEU A 52 -13.78 7.98 -21.72
N GLY A 53 -13.29 9.06 -21.13
CA GLY A 53 -13.88 10.40 -21.25
C GLY A 53 -13.89 10.94 -22.68
N PHE A 54 -12.83 10.72 -23.46
CA PHE A 54 -12.79 11.11 -24.88
C PHE A 54 -13.82 10.36 -25.73
N HIS A 55 -14.02 9.07 -25.46
CA HIS A 55 -14.96 8.23 -26.20
C HIS A 55 -16.43 8.50 -25.86
N ALA A 56 -16.71 9.13 -24.72
CA ALA A 56 -18.07 9.40 -24.26
C ALA A 56 -18.70 10.69 -24.82
N ASN A 57 -17.94 11.50 -25.57
CA ASN A 57 -18.39 12.81 -26.10
C ASN A 57 -19.64 12.79 -26.99
N GLU A 58 -20.19 11.62 -27.33
CA GLU A 58 -21.40 11.50 -28.15
C GLU A 58 -22.58 10.75 -27.48
N ASN A 59 -22.54 10.38 -26.19
CA ASN A 59 -23.58 9.48 -25.63
C ASN A 59 -24.18 9.83 -24.25
N SER A 60 -25.47 9.49 -24.13
CA SER A 60 -26.47 9.82 -23.09
C SER A 60 -26.01 9.98 -21.63
N ALA A 61 -26.75 10.78 -20.84
CA ALA A 61 -26.57 11.01 -19.40
C ALA A 61 -26.33 9.74 -18.54
N ARG A 62 -26.72 8.56 -19.02
CA ARG A 62 -26.42 7.28 -18.38
C ARG A 62 -24.94 6.91 -18.41
N ILE A 63 -24.22 7.24 -19.48
CA ILE A 63 -22.77 6.99 -19.63
C ILE A 63 -21.98 7.94 -18.75
N GLU A 64 -22.34 9.23 -18.73
CA GLU A 64 -21.74 10.22 -17.82
C GLU A 64 -21.87 9.78 -16.35
N ALA A 65 -23.04 9.28 -15.94
CA ALA A 65 -23.25 8.78 -14.58
C ALA A 65 -22.37 7.55 -14.25
N VAL A 66 -22.10 6.67 -15.21
CA VAL A 66 -21.21 5.52 -15.04
C VAL A 66 -19.75 5.95 -14.92
N LEU A 67 -19.30 6.89 -15.76
CA LEU A 67 -17.95 7.44 -15.70
C LEU A 67 -17.70 8.19 -14.40
N GLU A 68 -18.67 8.98 -13.92
CA GLU A 68 -18.57 9.65 -12.61
C GLU A 68 -18.46 8.63 -11.48
N HIS A 69 -19.23 7.54 -11.53
CA HIS A 69 -19.13 6.49 -10.52
C HIS A 69 -17.76 5.80 -10.54
N LEU A 70 -17.21 5.51 -11.72
CA LEU A 70 -15.86 4.96 -11.86
C LEU A 70 -14.81 5.89 -11.27
N LYS A 71 -14.89 7.19 -11.58
CA LYS A 71 -13.99 8.20 -11.02
C LYS A 71 -14.01 8.21 -9.49
N VAL A 72 -15.20 8.20 -8.88
CA VAL A 72 -15.35 8.13 -7.42
C VAL A 72 -14.72 6.86 -6.83
N LEU A 73 -14.85 5.71 -7.51
CA LEU A 73 -14.23 4.47 -7.05
C LEU A 73 -12.70 4.50 -7.16
N THR A 74 -12.16 5.05 -8.24
CA THR A 74 -10.73 5.25 -8.45
C THR A 74 -10.16 6.22 -7.41
N ASP A 75 -10.80 7.36 -7.18
CA ASP A 75 -10.38 8.34 -6.17
C ASP A 75 -10.35 7.73 -4.76
N ARG A 76 -11.35 6.89 -4.42
CA ARG A 76 -11.34 6.16 -3.14
C ARG A 76 -10.19 5.17 -3.05
N PHE A 77 -9.93 4.44 -4.13
CA PHE A 77 -8.81 3.52 -4.20
C PHE A 77 -7.46 4.26 -4.02
N PHE A 78 -7.28 5.41 -4.67
CA PHE A 78 -6.07 6.25 -4.55
C PHE A 78 -5.85 6.75 -3.11
N ASN A 79 -6.93 7.16 -2.45
CA ASN A 79 -6.86 7.57 -1.04
C ASN A 79 -6.47 6.40 -0.13
N ASP A 80 -7.07 5.22 -0.34
CA ASP A 80 -6.79 4.04 0.47
C ASP A 80 -5.33 3.57 0.34
N ILE A 81 -4.78 3.54 -0.89
CA ILE A 81 -3.40 3.13 -1.13
C ILE A 81 -2.40 4.15 -0.57
N SER A 82 -2.68 5.45 -0.73
CA SER A 82 -1.86 6.53 -0.17
C SER A 82 -1.79 6.44 1.36
N LEU A 83 -2.94 6.28 2.02
CA LEU A 83 -3.01 6.12 3.48
C LEU A 83 -2.23 4.90 3.96
N CYS A 84 -2.33 3.78 3.25
CA CYS A 84 -1.59 2.57 3.58
C CYS A 84 -0.06 2.78 3.47
N ILE A 85 0.39 3.45 2.40
CA ILE A 85 1.82 3.75 2.18
C ILE A 85 2.34 4.72 3.23
N ASP A 86 1.57 5.75 3.58
CA ASP A 86 1.95 6.74 4.59
C ASP A 86 2.08 6.12 5.99
N ASN A 87 1.15 5.24 6.37
CA ASN A 87 1.24 4.51 7.64
C ASN A 87 2.48 3.61 7.68
N PHE A 88 2.72 2.86 6.59
CA PHE A 88 3.89 1.99 6.47
C PHE A 88 5.20 2.79 6.56
N ARG A 89 5.27 3.95 5.90
CA ARG A 89 6.41 4.86 5.94
C ARG A 89 6.63 5.41 7.34
N SER A 90 5.57 5.87 8.01
CA SER A 90 5.66 6.40 9.37
C SER A 90 6.26 5.38 10.34
N ASP A 91 5.81 4.12 10.26
CA ASP A 91 6.27 3.06 11.17
C ASP A 91 7.72 2.66 10.91
N THR A 92 8.12 2.54 9.64
CA THR A 92 9.51 2.23 9.26
C THR A 92 10.47 3.38 9.57
N ASP A 93 10.04 4.64 9.41
CA ASP A 93 10.79 5.81 9.83
C ASP A 93 10.99 5.84 11.36
N TRP A 94 9.95 5.51 12.12
CA TRP A 94 10.05 5.42 13.57
C TRP A 94 11.03 4.31 13.98
N LEU A 95 10.91 3.12 13.39
CA LEU A 95 11.78 1.99 13.69
C LEU A 95 13.25 2.33 13.39
N THR A 96 13.51 2.90 12.21
CA THR A 96 14.85 3.37 11.80
C THR A 96 15.45 4.35 12.79
N LYS A 97 14.66 5.33 13.26
CA LYS A 97 15.12 6.36 14.19
C LYS A 97 15.43 5.82 15.58
N ASN A 98 14.79 4.72 16.00
CA ASN A 98 14.79 4.26 17.39
C ASN A 98 15.54 2.92 17.62
N ILE A 99 15.83 2.13 16.58
CA ILE A 99 16.52 0.82 16.70
C ILE A 99 17.80 0.87 17.55
N CYS A 100 18.62 1.91 17.39
CA CYS A 100 19.87 2.08 18.13
C CYS A 100 19.77 3.02 19.35
N LYS A 101 18.61 3.65 19.58
CA LYS A 101 18.44 4.70 20.60
C LYS A 101 17.63 4.24 21.80
N CYS A 102 16.65 3.37 21.59
CA CYS A 102 15.79 2.85 22.63
C CYS A 102 16.31 1.50 23.15
N ASP A 103 15.80 1.08 24.31
CA ASP A 103 16.05 -0.27 24.80
C ASP A 103 15.49 -1.29 23.78
N PRO A 104 16.30 -2.28 23.33
CA PRO A 104 15.91 -3.16 22.24
C PRO A 104 14.58 -3.89 22.52
N PHE A 105 14.35 -4.36 23.76
CA PHE A 105 13.13 -5.09 24.09
C PHE A 105 11.88 -4.23 23.91
N HIS A 106 11.94 -2.96 24.31
CA HIS A 106 10.83 -2.02 24.12
C HIS A 106 10.58 -1.76 22.63
N THR A 107 11.64 -1.53 21.85
CA THR A 107 11.53 -1.35 20.39
C THR A 107 10.90 -2.59 19.74
N HIS A 108 11.26 -3.78 20.19
CA HIS A 108 10.70 -5.02 19.67
C HIS A 108 9.24 -5.24 20.01
N ILE A 109 8.84 -4.97 21.26
CA ILE A 109 7.42 -5.05 21.67
C ILE A 109 6.58 -4.05 20.86
N TRP A 110 7.06 -2.82 20.70
CA TRP A 110 6.39 -1.82 19.86
C TRP A 110 6.25 -2.32 18.42
N TRP A 111 7.32 -2.87 17.83
CA TRP A 111 7.32 -3.37 16.46
C TRP A 111 6.35 -4.51 16.22
N GLU A 112 6.32 -5.50 17.13
CA GLU A 112 5.37 -6.61 17.07
C GLU A 112 3.92 -6.12 17.21
N THR A 113 3.67 -5.16 18.11
CA THR A 113 2.33 -4.60 18.34
C THR A 113 1.81 -3.87 17.09
N ILE A 114 2.65 -3.03 16.49
CA ILE A 114 2.30 -2.25 15.30
C ILE A 114 2.11 -3.14 14.07
N ASN A 115 3.01 -4.10 13.84
CA ASN A 115 2.87 -5.04 12.73
C ASN A 115 1.59 -5.89 12.83
N GLN A 116 1.22 -6.31 14.04
CA GLN A 116 -0.03 -7.05 14.26
C GLN A 116 -1.26 -6.15 14.07
N ALA A 117 -1.22 -4.92 14.59
CA ALA A 117 -2.35 -4.00 14.48
C ALA A 117 -2.63 -3.59 13.02
N ASN A 118 -1.58 -3.40 12.23
CA ASN A 118 -1.72 -2.93 10.85
C ASN A 118 -1.91 -4.06 9.83
N ASP A 119 -1.58 -5.32 10.14
CA ASP A 119 -1.72 -6.47 9.24
C ASP A 119 -1.35 -6.14 7.78
N TYR A 120 -0.16 -5.59 7.62
CA TYR A 120 0.32 -5.08 6.33
C TYR A 120 0.15 -6.06 5.16
N PRO A 121 0.45 -7.37 5.28
CA PRO A 121 0.21 -8.33 4.21
C PRO A 121 -1.25 -8.36 3.73
N GLN A 122 -2.20 -8.35 4.67
CA GLN A 122 -3.62 -8.40 4.35
C GLN A 122 -4.12 -7.09 3.76
N LEU A 123 -3.61 -5.94 4.23
CA LEU A 123 -3.90 -4.63 3.63
C LEU A 123 -3.45 -4.59 2.17
N PHE A 124 -2.22 -5.01 1.87
CA PHE A 124 -1.71 -5.03 0.49
C PHE A 124 -2.53 -5.94 -0.41
N ASN A 125 -2.89 -7.14 0.05
CA ASN A 125 -3.74 -8.06 -0.71
C ASN A 125 -5.13 -7.45 -0.99
N THR A 126 -5.69 -6.75 -0.01
CA THR A 126 -6.98 -6.06 -0.16
C THR A 126 -6.90 -4.94 -1.19
N LEU A 127 -5.86 -4.11 -1.15
CA LEU A 127 -5.65 -3.03 -2.12
C LEU A 127 -5.45 -3.57 -3.54
N PHE A 128 -4.63 -4.59 -3.71
CA PHE A 128 -4.42 -5.23 -5.01
C PHE A 128 -5.72 -5.82 -5.59
N THR A 129 -6.51 -6.49 -4.75
CA THR A 129 -7.82 -7.02 -5.16
C THR A 129 -8.79 -5.91 -5.56
N ARG A 130 -8.76 -4.74 -4.90
CA ARG A 130 -9.59 -3.59 -5.25
C ARG A 130 -9.18 -3.00 -6.59
N PHE A 131 -7.88 -2.85 -6.85
CA PHE A 131 -7.38 -2.41 -8.14
C PHE A 131 -7.87 -3.29 -9.29
N LEU A 132 -7.71 -4.61 -9.18
CA LEU A 132 -8.18 -5.54 -10.21
C LEU A 132 -9.68 -5.39 -10.50
N LYS A 133 -10.50 -5.08 -9.49
CA LYS A 133 -11.93 -4.82 -9.67
C LYS A 133 -12.18 -3.51 -10.42
N VAL A 134 -11.43 -2.45 -10.13
CA VAL A 134 -11.55 -1.18 -10.86
C VAL A 134 -11.18 -1.37 -12.33
N CYS A 135 -10.08 -2.08 -12.63
CA CYS A 135 -9.69 -2.40 -14.01
C CYS A 135 -10.79 -3.20 -14.74
N GLN A 136 -11.36 -4.22 -14.10
CA GLN A 136 -12.47 -4.99 -14.68
C GLN A 136 -13.70 -4.12 -14.99
N MET A 137 -13.99 -3.14 -14.14
CA MET A 137 -15.12 -2.23 -14.39
C MET A 137 -14.82 -1.30 -15.57
N ILE A 138 -13.59 -0.79 -15.68
CA ILE A 138 -13.12 0.00 -16.84
C ILE A 138 -13.27 -0.80 -18.13
N ASP A 139 -12.79 -2.06 -18.16
CA ASP A 139 -12.91 -2.95 -19.33
C ASP A 139 -14.36 -3.12 -19.79
N VAL A 140 -15.27 -3.37 -18.84
CA VAL A 140 -16.70 -3.53 -19.13
C VAL A 140 -17.28 -2.26 -19.74
N VAL A 141 -16.92 -1.08 -19.21
CA VAL A 141 -17.40 0.21 -19.74
C VAL A 141 -16.82 0.50 -21.11
N SER A 142 -15.53 0.23 -21.34
CA SER A 142 -14.89 0.33 -22.65
C SER A 142 -15.60 -0.51 -23.71
N VAL A 143 -15.92 -1.77 -23.40
CA VAL A 143 -16.67 -2.65 -24.32
C VAL A 143 -18.06 -2.10 -24.62
N LEU A 144 -18.77 -1.59 -23.61
CA LEU A 144 -20.09 -1.00 -23.80
C LEU A 144 -20.04 0.23 -24.71
N LEU A 145 -19.09 1.15 -24.50
CA LEU A 145 -18.91 2.33 -25.33
C LEU A 145 -18.59 1.96 -26.79
N ASN A 146 -17.67 1.02 -27.00
CA ASN A 146 -17.31 0.55 -28.34
C ASN A 146 -18.52 -0.08 -29.05
N SER A 147 -19.35 -0.85 -28.34
CA SER A 147 -20.56 -1.45 -28.91
C SER A 147 -21.60 -0.42 -29.35
N LEU A 148 -21.65 0.74 -28.68
CA LEU A 148 -22.56 1.84 -29.01
C LEU A 148 -22.04 2.70 -30.17
N SER A 149 -20.71 2.80 -30.35
CA SER A 149 -20.10 3.51 -31.50
C SER A 149 -20.24 2.78 -32.85
N HIS A 150 -20.68 1.52 -32.84
CA HIS A 150 -20.85 0.69 -34.04
C HIS A 150 -22.32 0.33 -34.33
N ALA A 151 -23.27 0.86 -33.55
CA ALA A 151 -24.71 0.69 -33.72
C ALA A 151 -25.33 1.92 -34.42
#